data_AF-A0A2K8V871-F1
#
_entry.id   AF-A0A2K8V871-F1
#
_cell.length_a   1.000
_cell.length_b   1.000
_cell.length_c   1.000
_cell.angle_alpha   90.00
_cell.angle_beta   90.00
_cell.angle_gamma   90.00
#
_symmetry.space_group_name_H-M   'P 1'
#
loop_
_entity.id
_entity.type
_entity.pdbx_description
1 polymer ?
#
loop_
_entity_poly.entity_id
_entity_poly.type
_entity_poly.pdbx_seq_one_letter_code
_entity_poly.pdbx_strand_id
1 'polypeptide(L)'
;MNQYQKAEQFELRLKALAYDLVVKLGTTAGFMEYYFKVLQKCRTQTQAFELVNLLHYLIFGKYKYSEIQSFRNSRKNYLKN
;
A
#
# COMPACT_ATOMS: atom_id res chain seq x y z
N MET A 1 22.78 24.65 -7.72
CA MET A 1 22.13 23.39 -8.14
C MET A 1 21.67 23.55 -9.58
N ASN A 2 22.26 22.81 -10.52
CA ASN A 2 21.88 22.87 -11.93
C ASN A 2 20.58 22.07 -12.21
N GLN A 3 20.02 22.16 -13.42
CA GLN A 3 18.77 21.47 -13.76
C GLN A 3 18.89 19.93 -13.67
N TYR A 4 20.04 19.36 -14.02
CA TYR A 4 20.31 17.92 -13.90
C TYR A 4 20.29 17.44 -12.44
N GLN A 5 20.92 18.18 -11.54
CA GLN A 5 20.93 17.89 -10.10
C GLN A 5 19.52 17.97 -9.48
N LYS A 6 18.66 18.87 -9.98
CA LYS A 6 17.25 18.93 -9.55
C LYS A 6 16.45 17.71 -10.01
N ALA A 7 16.67 17.24 -11.24
CA ALA A 7 16.03 16.05 -11.77
C ALA A 7 16.46 14.79 -10.99
N GLU A 8 17.75 14.64 -10.73
CA GLU A 8 18.29 13.51 -9.94
C GLU A 8 17.74 13.51 -8.51
N GLN A 9 17.69 14.66 -7.83
CA GLN A 9 17.07 14.76 -6.51
C GLN A 9 15.57 14.41 -6.54
N PHE A 10 14.86 14.78 -7.60
CA PHE A 10 13.45 14.43 -7.76
C PHE A 10 13.27 12.92 -7.94
N GLU A 11 14.08 12.27 -8.78
CA GLU A 11 14.07 10.81 -8.94
C GLU A 11 14.39 10.07 -7.63
N LEU A 12 15.40 10.54 -6.88
CA LEU A 12 15.73 9.97 -5.58
C LEU A 12 14.56 10.07 -4.59
N ARG A 13 13.85 11.20 -4.58
CA ARG A 13 12.63 11.35 -3.75
C ARG A 13 11.53 10.38 -4.18
N LEU A 14 11.30 10.20 -5.48
CA LEU A 14 10.32 9.23 -5.96
C LEU A 14 10.69 7.80 -5.55
N LYS A 15 11.97 7.42 -5.69
CA LYS A 15 12.47 6.11 -5.27
C LYS A 15 12.30 5.91 -3.75
N ALA A 16 12.60 6.91 -2.93
CA ALA A 16 12.42 6.85 -1.49
C ALA A 16 10.94 6.70 -1.09
N LEU A 17 10.04 7.44 -1.73
CA LEU A 17 8.60 7.33 -1.51
C LEU A 17 8.07 5.94 -1.92
N ALA A 18 8.54 5.41 -3.04
CA ALA A 18 8.19 4.07 -3.50
C ALA A 18 8.68 3.02 -2.50
N TYR A 19 9.92 3.14 -2.01
CA TYR A 19 10.50 2.20 -1.05
C TYR A 19 9.69 2.13 0.26
N ASP A 20 9.30 3.27 0.84
CA ASP A 20 8.47 3.30 2.06
C ASP A 20 7.11 2.61 1.84
N LEU A 21 6.53 2.79 0.65
CA LEU A 21 5.32 2.09 0.22
C LEU A 21 5.53 0.57 0.09
N VAL A 22 6.66 0.14 -0.49
CA VAL A 22 7.05 -1.27 -0.60
C VAL A 22 7.16 -1.90 0.79
N VAL A 23 7.90 -1.27 1.71
CA VAL A 23 8.10 -1.78 3.08
C VAL A 23 6.75 -1.95 3.80
N LYS A 24 5.85 -0.98 3.67
CA LYS A 24 4.51 -1.05 4.29
C LYS A 24 3.67 -2.16 3.70
N LEU A 25 3.53 -2.21 2.38
CA LEU A 25 2.61 -3.16 1.74
C LEU A 25 3.10 -4.62 1.85
N GLY A 26 4.41 -4.85 1.97
CA GLY A 26 4.98 -6.18 2.11
C GLY A 26 4.51 -6.93 3.37
N THR A 27 4.18 -6.22 4.46
CA THR A 27 3.74 -6.83 5.73
C THR A 27 2.22 -6.77 5.90
N THR A 28 1.66 -7.64 6.75
CA THR A 28 0.22 -7.57 7.09
C THR A 28 -0.12 -6.28 7.83
N ALA A 29 0.71 -5.87 8.80
CA ALA A 29 0.50 -4.65 9.57
C ALA A 29 0.53 -3.40 8.67
N GLY A 30 1.55 -3.25 7.84
CA GLY A 30 1.65 -2.10 6.95
C GLY A 30 0.58 -2.10 5.84
N PHE A 31 0.15 -3.26 5.35
CA PHE A 31 -1.02 -3.35 4.47
C PHE A 31 -2.29 -2.83 5.17
N MET A 32 -2.52 -3.22 6.43
CA MET A 32 -3.68 -2.77 7.21
C MET A 32 -3.64 -1.27 7.48
N GLU A 33 -2.49 -0.75 7.92
CA GLU A 33 -2.30 0.70 8.14
C GLU A 33 -2.59 1.50 6.86
N TYR A 34 -2.08 1.04 5.72
CA TYR A 34 -2.30 1.71 4.45
C TYR A 34 -3.76 1.59 3.99
N TYR A 35 -4.39 0.43 4.19
CA TYR A 35 -5.83 0.25 3.99
C TYR A 35 -6.65 1.25 4.79
N PHE A 36 -6.38 1.46 6.09
CA PHE A 36 -7.13 2.41 6.90
C PHE A 36 -6.93 3.87 6.44
N LYS A 37 -5.74 4.23 5.96
CA LYS A 37 -5.48 5.55 5.36
C LYS A 37 -6.26 5.76 4.07
N VAL A 38 -6.31 4.74 3.22
CA VAL A 38 -7.05 4.78 1.96
C VAL A 38 -8.56 4.76 2.20
N LEU A 39 -9.03 4.03 3.21
CA LEU A 39 -10.45 3.89 3.53
C LEU A 39 -11.13 5.24 3.73
N GLN A 40 -10.46 6.21 4.34
CA GLN A 40 -10.98 7.57 4.55
C GLN A 40 -11.24 8.34 3.23
N LYS A 41 -10.67 7.87 2.12
CA LYS A 41 -10.78 8.49 0.79
C LYS A 41 -11.66 7.70 -0.17
N CYS A 42 -12.09 6.50 0.21
CA CYS A 42 -12.90 5.62 -0.61
C CYS A 42 -14.36 5.61 -0.14
N ARG A 43 -15.30 5.36 -1.06
CA ARG A 43 -16.73 5.30 -0.72
C ARG A 43 -17.09 4.01 0.01
N THR A 44 -16.36 2.93 -0.25
CA THR A 44 -16.63 1.61 0.33
C THR A 44 -15.35 0.94 0.81
N GLN A 45 -15.51 0.03 1.78
CA GLN A 45 -14.42 -0.83 2.25
C GLN A 45 -13.86 -1.71 1.14
N THR A 46 -14.73 -2.17 0.22
CA THR A 46 -14.33 -2.98 -0.93
C THR A 46 -13.40 -2.20 -1.86
N GLN A 47 -13.74 -0.96 -2.20
CA GLN A 47 -12.89 -0.10 -3.03
C GLN A 47 -11.52 0.15 -2.38
N ALA A 48 -11.50 0.41 -1.07
CA ALA A 48 -10.24 0.58 -0.35
C ALA A 48 -9.39 -0.69 -0.37
N PHE A 49 -10.00 -1.86 -0.19
CA PHE A 49 -9.33 -3.15 -0.29
C PHE A 49 -8.76 -3.39 -1.69
N GLU A 50 -9.58 -3.25 -2.73
CA GLU A 50 -9.18 -3.46 -4.13
C GLU A 50 -8.02 -2.56 -4.52
N LEU A 51 -8.07 -1.28 -4.13
CA LEU A 51 -7.01 -0.33 -4.41
C LEU A 51 -5.68 -0.75 -3.76
N VAL A 52 -5.70 -1.11 -2.48
CA VAL A 52 -4.48 -1.49 -1.76
C VAL A 52 -3.95 -2.84 -2.21
N ASN A 53 -4.82 -3.79 -2.54
CA ASN A 53 -4.43 -5.09 -3.07
C ASN A 53 -3.87 -4.97 -4.50
N LEU A 54 -4.40 -4.06 -5.33
CA LEU A 54 -3.84 -3.72 -6.64
C LEU A 54 -2.46 -3.07 -6.50
N LEU A 55 -2.28 -2.12 -5.57
CA LEU A 55 -0.97 -1.53 -5.31
C LEU A 55 0.05 -2.58 -4.87
N HIS A 56 -0.36 -3.53 -4.04
CA HIS A 56 0.50 -4.67 -3.69
C HIS A 56 0.88 -5.50 -4.92
N TYR A 57 -0.07 -5.78 -5.82
CA TYR A 57 0.22 -6.50 -7.07
C TYR A 57 1.23 -5.73 -7.94
N LEU A 58 1.05 -4.43 -8.13
CA LEU A 58 1.96 -3.61 -8.93
C LEU A 58 3.40 -3.58 -8.38
N ILE A 59 3.57 -3.73 -7.06
CA ILE A 59 4.89 -3.72 -6.42
C ILE A 59 5.52 -5.12 -6.39
N PHE A 60 4.74 -6.16 -6.08
CA PHE A 60 5.25 -7.50 -5.77
C PHE A 60 4.94 -8.56 -6.82
N GLY A 61 4.23 -8.20 -7.90
CA GLY A 61 3.78 -9.13 -8.94
C GLY A 61 2.70 -10.12 -8.50
N LYS A 62 2.15 -9.97 -7.30
CA LYS A 62 1.09 -10.83 -6.76
C LYS A 62 0.17 -10.07 -5.81
N TYR A 63 -1.11 -10.44 -5.82
CA TYR A 63 -2.06 -9.96 -4.82
C TYR A 63 -1.69 -10.48 -3.43
N LYS A 64 -1.91 -9.67 -2.39
CA LYS A 64 -1.67 -10.10 -1.01
C LYS A 64 -2.75 -11.04 -0.51
N TYR A 65 -3.99 -10.73 -0.89
CA TYR A 65 -5.17 -11.52 -0.59
C TYR A 65 -5.83 -11.95 -1.89
N SER A 66 -6.24 -13.21 -1.97
CA SER A 66 -6.98 -13.75 -3.13
C SER A 66 -8.35 -13.10 -3.29
N GLU A 67 -9.00 -12.78 -2.17
CA GLU A 67 -10.35 -12.23 -2.15
C GLU A 67 -10.58 -11.36 -0.91
N ILE A 68 -11.64 -10.55 -0.94
CA ILE A 68 -12.02 -9.67 0.17
C ILE A 68 -12.33 -10.43 1.45
N GLN A 69 -12.81 -11.69 1.35
CA GLN A 69 -13.15 -12.48 2.52
C GLN A 69 -11.90 -12.91 3.30
N SER A 70 -10.82 -13.30 2.61
CA SER A 70 -9.51 -13.57 3.22
C SER A 70 -8.97 -12.34 3.94
N PHE A 71 -9.11 -11.16 3.31
CA PHE A 71 -8.74 -9.89 3.93
C PHE A 71 -9.56 -9.59 5.19
N ARG A 72 -10.88 -9.78 5.16
CA ARG A 72 -11.76 -9.56 6.33
C ARG A 72 -11.36 -10.43 7.52
N ASN A 73 -11.00 -11.69 7.28
CA ASN A 73 -10.53 -12.60 8.33
C ASN A 73 -9.20 -12.10 8.93
N SER A 74 -8.24 -11.73 8.08
CA SER A 74 -6.97 -11.15 8.51
C SER A 74 -7.16 -9.85 9.30
N ARG A 75 -8.07 -8.97 8.86
CA ARG A 75 -8.42 -7.72 9.54
C ARG A 75 -9.06 -7.98 10.90
N LYS A 76 -9.97 -8.96 11.00
CA LYS A 76 -10.60 -9.34 12.27
C LYS A 76 -9.56 -9.80 13.29
N ASN A 77 -8.54 -10.53 12.86
CA ASN A 77 -7.45 -10.96 13.75
C ASN A 77 -6.54 -9.79 14.13
N TYR A 78 -6.24 -8.91 13.17
CA TYR A 78 -5.44 -7.71 13.41
C TYR A 78 -6.06 -6.78 14.46
N LEU A 79 -7.39 -6.60 14.43
CA LEU A 79 -8.11 -5.71 15.36
C LEU A 79 -8.33 -6.29 16.76
N LYS A 80 -8.00 -7.57 16.98
CA LYS A 80 -8.13 -8.23 18.29
C LYS A 80 -6.87 -8.12 19.16
N ASN A 81 -5.75 -7.81 18.53
CA ASN A 81 -4.47 -7.52 19.16
C ASN A 81 -4.34 -6.01 19.38
#